data_AF-A0A1R3WHI1-F1
#
_entry.id   AF-A0A1R3WHI1-F1
#
_cell.length_a   1.000
_cell.length_b   1.000
_cell.length_c   1.000
_cell.angle_alpha   90.00
_cell.angle_beta   90.00
_cell.angle_gamma   90.00
#
_symmetry.space_group_name_H-M   'P 1'
#
loop_
_entity.id
_entity.type
_entity.pdbx_description
1 polymer ?
#
loop_
_entity_poly.entity_id
_entity_poly.type
_entity_poly.pdbx_seq_one_letter_code
_entity_poly.pdbx_strand_id
1 'polypeptide(L)' 'MIVGLVIVIVLLVIRLSTPAAVPALPDTITLPEGASAQAVTIGADWYGVVTDDGRFLIFDRTSGALRQSVTLD' A
#
# COMPACT_ATOMS: atom_id res chain seq x y z
N MET A 1 23.01 13.62 29.71
CA MET A 1 22.88 12.97 28.39
C MET A 1 21.69 12.03 28.28
N ILE A 2 21.32 11.28 29.34
CA ILE A 2 20.21 10.32 29.30
C ILE A 2 18.80 10.93 29.12
N VAL A 3 18.55 12.12 29.67
CA VAL A 3 17.23 12.79 29.57
C VAL A 3 16.85 13.07 28.11
N GLY A 4 17.82 13.51 27.28
CA GLY A 4 17.58 13.75 25.86
C GLY A 4 17.23 12.46 25.11
N LEU A 5 17.92 11.36 25.42
CA LEU A 5 17.62 10.05 24.84
C LEU A 5 16.21 9.58 25.21
N VAL A 6 15.80 9.74 26.47
CA VAL A 6 14.45 9.36 26.94
C VAL A 6 13.38 10.14 26.17
N ILE A 7 13.56 11.44 25.96
CA ILE A 7 12.62 12.27 25.19
C ILE A 7 12.50 11.75 23.75
N VAL A 8 13.62 11.48 23.07
CA VAL A 8 13.60 10.98 21.69
C VAL A 8 12.88 9.63 21.60
N ILE A 9 13.15 8.71 22.54
CA ILE A 9 12.47 7.40 22.59
C ILE A 9 10.96 7.58 22.76
N VAL A 10 10.53 8.42 23.70
CA VAL A 10 9.10 8.68 23.95
C VAL A 10 8.42 9.25 22.71
N LEU A 11 9.02 10.26 22.06
CA LEU A 11 8.49 10.84 20.83
C LEU A 11 8.41 9.81 19.70
N LEU A 12 9.42 8.94 19.59
CA LEU A 12 9.46 7.88 18.59
C LEU A 12 8.36 6.84 18.84
N VAL A 13 8.16 6.42 20.09
CA VAL A 13 7.08 5.50 20.47
C VAL A 13 5.71 6.10 20.12
N ILE A 14 5.46 7.37 20.47
CA ILE A 14 4.19 8.06 20.13
C ILE A 14 3.98 8.08 18.62
N ARG A 15 5.04 8.43 17.86
CA ARG A 15 4.97 8.52 16.40
C ARG A 15 4.70 7.18 15.74
N LEU A 16 5.37 6.11 16.16
CA LEU A 16 5.18 4.77 15.56
C LEU A 16 3.90 4.08 16.05
N SER A 17 3.44 4.38 17.26
CA SER A 17 2.21 3.80 17.81
C SER A 17 0.95 4.47 17.28
N THR A 18 1.08 5.68 16.72
CA THR A 18 -0.01 6.31 15.97
C THR A 18 -0.16 5.51 14.68
N PRO A 19 -1.26 4.74 14.49
CA PRO A 19 -1.46 4.01 13.26
C PRO A 19 -1.39 5.04 12.13
N ALA A 20 -0.49 4.82 11.16
CA ALA A 20 -0.64 5.51 9.89
C ALA A 20 -2.10 5.27 9.47
N ALA A 21 -2.82 6.31 9.07
CA ALA A 21 -4.18 6.16 8.60
C ALA A 21 -4.11 5.27 7.36
N VAL A 22 -4.21 3.94 7.56
CA VAL A 22 -4.06 2.98 6.48
C VAL A 22 -5.28 3.24 5.61
N PRO A 23 -5.04 3.68 4.37
CA PRO A 23 -6.08 3.79 3.38
C PRO A 23 -7.01 2.56 3.45
N ALA A 24 -8.29 2.71 3.77
CA ALA A 24 -9.24 1.61 3.67
C ALA A 24 -9.15 1.03 2.25
N LEU A 25 -8.75 -0.24 2.16
CA LEU A 25 -8.76 -1.03 0.93
C LEU A 25 -10.07 -1.82 0.88
N PRO A 26 -10.60 -2.09 -0.32
CA PRO A 26 -11.71 -3.02 -0.47
C PRO A 26 -11.31 -4.42 0.02
N ASP A 27 -12.25 -5.12 0.68
CA ASP A 27 -12.04 -6.46 1.24
C ASP A 27 -11.74 -7.51 0.16
N THR A 28 -12.10 -7.24 -1.10
CA THR A 28 -11.85 -8.15 -2.22
C THR A 28 -11.67 -7.35 -3.50
N ILE A 29 -10.68 -7.76 -4.32
CA ILE A 29 -10.43 -7.21 -5.65
C ILE A 29 -10.41 -8.35 -6.66
N THR A 30 -11.08 -8.17 -7.79
CA THR A 30 -11.05 -9.11 -8.91
C THR A 30 -9.89 -8.75 -9.84
N LEU A 31 -8.91 -9.64 -9.95
CA LEU A 31 -7.86 -9.50 -10.94
C LEU A 31 -8.35 -9.98 -12.32
N PRO A 32 -7.77 -9.47 -13.43
CA PRO A 32 -8.00 -9.99 -14.78
C PRO A 32 -7.73 -11.49 -14.88
N GLU A 33 -8.39 -12.19 -15.81
CA GLU A 33 -8.39 -13.67 -15.90
C GLU A 33 -7.01 -14.30 -15.71
N GLY A 34 -6.90 -15.15 -14.68
CA GLY A 34 -5.73 -15.99 -14.42
C GLY A 34 -4.55 -15.31 -13.72
N ALA A 35 -4.57 -13.99 -13.53
CA ALA A 35 -3.47 -13.29 -12.86
C ALA A 35 -3.56 -13.42 -11.33
N SER A 36 -2.46 -13.83 -10.70
CA SER A 36 -2.35 -13.87 -9.24
C SER A 36 -1.53 -12.69 -8.73
N ALA A 37 -1.94 -12.09 -7.61
CA ALA A 37 -1.20 -11.01 -6.98
C ALA A 37 0.10 -11.55 -6.34
N GLN A 38 1.25 -11.04 -6.79
CA GLN A 38 2.55 -11.30 -6.16
C GLN A 38 2.89 -10.26 -5.10
N ALA A 39 2.53 -9.00 -5.35
CA ALA A 39 2.74 -7.90 -4.40
C ALA A 39 1.62 -6.88 -4.52
N VAL A 40 1.28 -6.24 -3.40
CA VAL A 40 0.32 -5.14 -3.34
C VAL A 40 0.99 -3.93 -2.72
N THR A 41 0.83 -2.78 -3.33
CA THR A 41 1.30 -1.50 -2.81
C THR A 41 0.14 -0.51 -2.72
N ILE A 42 0.20 0.39 -1.75
CA ILE A 42 -0.89 1.32 -1.44
C ILE A 42 -0.35 2.73 -1.52
N GLY A 43 -0.91 3.52 -2.44
CA GLY A 43 -0.70 4.96 -2.53
C GLY A 43 -1.80 5.73 -1.81
N ALA A 44 -1.75 7.05 -1.89
CA ALA A 44 -2.76 7.92 -1.27
C ALA A 44 -4.17 7.65 -1.85
N ASP A 45 -4.28 7.72 -3.19
CA ASP A 45 -5.55 7.65 -3.94
C ASP A 45 -5.62 6.44 -4.89
N TRP A 46 -4.71 5.48 -4.74
CA TRP A 46 -4.59 4.32 -5.62
C TRP A 46 -4.02 3.12 -4.87
N TYR A 47 -4.24 1.93 -5.39
CA TYR A 47 -3.53 0.73 -4.99
C TYR A 47 -3.01 0.00 -6.22
N GLY A 48 -1.80 -0.54 -6.13
CA GLY A 48 -1.11 -1.24 -7.19
C GLY A 48 -1.01 -2.72 -6.88
N VAL A 49 -1.20 -3.56 -7.88
CA VAL A 49 -1.02 -5.00 -7.79
C VAL A 49 0.01 -5.42 -8.82
N VAL A 50 1.10 -6.01 -8.35
CA VAL A 50 2.04 -6.74 -9.21
C VAL A 50 1.47 -8.13 -9.43
N THR A 51 1.30 -8.51 -10.67
CA THR A 51 0.81 -9.83 -11.07
C THR A 51 1.96 -10.75 -11.46
N ASP A 52 1.73 -12.05 -11.33
CA ASP A 52 2.68 -13.11 -11.67
C ASP A 52 3.02 -13.21 -13.16
N ASP A 53 2.16 -12.69 -14.01
CA ASP A 53 2.39 -12.54 -15.45
C ASP A 53 3.21 -11.29 -15.83
N GLY A 54 3.84 -10.64 -14.85
CA GLY A 54 4.77 -9.53 -15.10
C GLY A 54 4.08 -8.20 -15.41
N ARG A 55 2.91 -7.93 -14.81
CA ARG A 55 2.24 -6.63 -14.96
C ARG A 55 2.11 -5.91 -13.63
N PHE A 56 2.09 -4.59 -13.70
CA PHE A 56 1.73 -3.73 -12.60
C PHE A 56 0.41 -3.04 -12.92
N LEU A 57 -0.64 -3.45 -12.20
CA LEU A 57 -2.00 -2.95 -12.34
C LEU A 57 -2.26 -1.87 -11.30
N ILE A 58 -2.57 -0.65 -11.73
CA ILE A 58 -2.88 0.48 -10.87
C ILE A 58 -4.39 0.69 -10.87
N PHE A 59 -4.99 0.63 -9.68
CA PHE A 59 -6.42 0.81 -9.48
C PHE A 59 -6.70 2.11 -8.73
N ASP A 60 -7.81 2.73 -9.07
CA ASP A 60 -8.41 3.83 -8.32
C ASP A 60 -8.93 3.31 -6.98
N ARG A 61 -8.57 3.97 -5.89
CA ARG A 61 -8.96 3.51 -4.56
C ARG A 61 -10.45 3.71 -4.24
N THR A 62 -11.08 4.73 -4.82
CA THR A 62 -12.48 5.09 -4.52
C THR A 62 -13.45 4.22 -5.32
N SER A 63 -13.14 4.00 -6.59
CA SER A 63 -14.00 3.27 -7.52
C SER A 63 -13.58 1.82 -7.74
N GLY A 64 -12.35 1.43 -7.37
CA GLY A 64 -11.79 0.12 -7.71
C GLY A 64 -11.50 -0.06 -9.20
N ALA A 65 -11.65 0.99 -10.01
CA ALA A 65 -11.46 0.93 -11.46
C ALA A 65 -9.98 0.83 -11.82
N LEU A 66 -9.64 -0.02 -12.79
CA LEU A 66 -8.31 -0.08 -13.35
C LEU A 66 -8.00 1.26 -14.05
N ARG A 67 -7.02 1.99 -13.51
CA ARG A 67 -6.52 3.25 -14.08
C ARG A 67 -5.43 3.00 -15.12
N GLN A 68 -4.53 2.07 -14.84
CA GLN A 68 -3.37 1.81 -15.69
C GLN A 68 -2.88 0.38 -15.54
N SER A 69 -2.35 -0.17 -16.64
CA SER A 69 -1.60 -1.43 -16.65
C SER A 69 -0.23 -1.13 -17.26
N VAL A 70 0.84 -1.55 -16.57
CA VAL A 70 2.22 -1.43 -17.04
C VAL A 70 2.81 -2.83 -17.16
N THR A 71 3.42 -3.17 -18.28
CA THR A 71 4.19 -4.41 -18.45
C THR A 71 5.58 -4.23 -17.86
N LEU A 72 6.06 -5.22 -17.12
CA LEU A 72 7.39 -5.27 -16.51
C LEU A 72 8.25 -6.19 -17.39
N ASP A 73 9.17 -5.60 -18.17
CA ASP A 73 10.16 -6.30 -19.03
C ASP A 73 11.50 -6.49 -18.30
#